data_AF-X6GVC9-F1
#
_entry.id   AF-X6GVC9-F1
#
_cell.length_a   1.000
_cell.length_b   1.000
_cell.length_c   1.000
_cell.angle_alpha   90.00
_cell.angle_beta   90.00
_cell.angle_gamma   90.00
#
_symmetry.space_group_name_H-M   'P 1'
#
loop_
_entity.id
_entity.type
_entity.pdbx_description
1 polymer ?
#
loop_
_entity_poly.entity_id
_entity_poly.type
_entity_poly.pdbx_seq_one_letter_code
_entity_poly.pdbx_strand_id
1 'polypeptide(L)'
;MHAPDTDLRLGINPFGLLLMTVDGAGIRKAMRQRFRKLAPFREWVGLLPESPRLATLQSTARWIASEADRVGSPVATPGKPRLFAQRLLLSLIVECLSEASPSESELVQDLSLAQVRRAEDWINANLSEVIGVDEVSSATGVGVRSLQLSFNRVHGCPPQEFIINRRLDEARQQLLVATHEATVTSIATGLGFFELGRFAQPYRRRFAESPSATRARSLGPRMSSET
;
A
#
# COMPACT_ATOMS: atom_id res chain seq x y z
N MET A 1 13.50 14.58 -25.34
CA MET A 1 12.40 14.92 -26.26
C MET A 1 12.54 13.99 -27.46
N HIS A 2 11.71 12.95 -27.57
CA HIS A 2 11.74 12.01 -28.69
C HIS A 2 10.37 12.00 -29.37
N ALA A 3 10.40 11.97 -30.71
CA ALA A 3 9.25 12.19 -31.58
C ALA A 3 8.22 11.04 -31.51
N PRO A 4 6.94 11.30 -31.81
CA PRO A 4 5.98 10.24 -32.10
C PRO A 4 6.47 9.45 -33.33
N ASP A 5 6.17 8.15 -33.40
CA ASP A 5 6.51 7.25 -34.52
C ASP A 5 7.95 6.76 -34.63
N THR A 6 8.72 6.74 -33.54
CA THR A 6 10.05 6.12 -33.58
C THR A 6 9.97 4.60 -33.40
N ASP A 7 10.27 3.86 -34.48
CA ASP A 7 10.49 2.42 -34.47
C ASP A 7 11.58 2.02 -33.46
N LEU A 8 11.23 1.15 -32.51
CA LEU A 8 12.20 0.58 -31.57
C LEU A 8 12.82 -0.67 -32.21
N ARG A 9 13.98 -0.49 -32.84
CA ARG A 9 14.82 -1.60 -33.35
C ARG A 9 15.71 -2.10 -32.22
N LEU A 10 15.36 -3.24 -31.64
CA LEU A 10 16.24 -3.99 -30.74
C LEU A 10 17.00 -5.03 -31.56
N GLY A 11 18.29 -4.78 -31.79
CA GLY A 11 19.18 -5.72 -32.45
C GLY A 11 19.65 -6.79 -31.46
N ILE A 12 19.12 -8.00 -31.58
CA ILE A 12 19.66 -9.20 -30.94
C ILE A 12 20.03 -10.18 -32.05
N ASN A 13 21.32 -10.24 -32.38
CA ASN A 13 21.87 -11.24 -33.29
C ASN A 13 21.91 -12.60 -32.54
N PRO A 14 21.50 -13.75 -33.13
CA PRO A 14 21.39 -14.01 -34.56
C PRO A 14 19.97 -14.09 -35.16
N PHE A 15 18.89 -13.71 -34.47
CA PHE A 15 17.52 -13.93 -34.97
C PHE A 15 16.70 -12.66 -35.13
N GLY A 16 16.07 -12.52 -36.30
CA GLY A 16 15.12 -11.45 -36.60
C GLY A 16 13.86 -11.61 -35.76
N LEU A 17 13.81 -10.90 -34.63
CA LEU A 17 12.66 -10.86 -33.74
C LEU A 17 11.39 -10.54 -34.54
N LEU A 18 10.34 -11.34 -34.33
CA LEU A 18 8.99 -11.11 -34.83
C LEU A 18 8.47 -9.81 -34.18
N LEU A 19 8.83 -8.67 -34.78
CA LEU A 19 8.39 -7.34 -34.40
C LEU A 19 6.87 -7.28 -34.60
N MET A 20 6.15 -7.58 -33.54
CA MET A 20 4.75 -7.24 -33.45
C MET A 20 4.70 -5.72 -33.30
N THR A 21 4.48 -5.03 -34.41
CA THR A 21 4.22 -3.60 -34.42
C THR A 21 2.89 -3.38 -33.71
N VAL A 22 2.94 -3.21 -32.39
CA VAL A 22 1.76 -2.81 -31.63
C VAL A 22 1.69 -1.29 -31.71
N ASP A 23 0.55 -0.78 -32.19
CA ASP A 23 0.31 0.66 -32.24
C ASP A 23 0.46 1.25 -30.82
N GLY A 24 1.53 2.03 -30.63
CA GLY A 24 1.82 2.69 -29.38
C GLY A 24 0.73 3.68 -28.98
N ALA A 25 -0.03 4.24 -29.93
CA ALA A 25 -1.17 5.10 -29.62
C ALA A 25 -2.33 4.29 -29.04
N GLY A 26 -2.66 3.13 -29.62
CA GLY A 26 -3.64 2.17 -29.12
C GLY A 26 -3.31 1.68 -27.71
N ILE A 27 -2.07 1.22 -27.46
CA ILE A 27 -1.63 0.83 -26.12
C ILE A 27 -1.71 2.02 -25.17
N ARG A 28 -1.17 3.18 -25.52
CA ARG A 28 -1.19 4.37 -24.64
C ARG A 28 -2.59 4.87 -24.34
N LYS A 29 -3.56 4.68 -25.26
CA LYS A 29 -4.96 5.05 -25.04
C LYS A 29 -5.64 4.08 -24.06
N ALA A 30 -5.50 2.77 -24.28
CA ALA A 30 -6.01 1.74 -23.38
C ALA A 30 -5.38 1.82 -21.98
N MET A 31 -4.06 2.04 -21.93
CA MET A 31 -3.30 2.16 -20.69
C MET A 31 -3.57 3.47 -19.94
N ARG A 32 -3.75 4.61 -20.62
CA ARG A 32 -4.16 5.88 -19.97
C ARG A 32 -5.59 5.86 -19.45
N GLN A 33 -6.48 5.11 -20.08
CA GLN A 33 -7.84 4.89 -19.56
C GLN A 33 -7.83 4.06 -18.27
N ARG A 34 -6.81 3.23 -18.04
CA ARG A 34 -6.77 2.26 -16.93
C ARG A 34 -5.82 2.64 -15.78
N PHE A 35 -4.67 3.26 -16.08
CA PHE A 35 -3.61 3.56 -15.10
C PHE A 35 -3.28 5.06 -15.10
N ARG A 36 -3.56 5.77 -14.00
CA ARG A 36 -3.41 7.23 -13.86
C ARG A 36 -1.99 7.76 -14.16
N LYS A 37 -0.95 6.93 -14.01
CA LYS A 37 0.44 7.26 -14.35
C LYS A 37 1.20 5.97 -14.65
N LEU A 38 1.89 5.91 -15.79
CA LEU A 38 2.70 4.76 -16.19
C LEU A 38 4.18 5.12 -16.06
N ALA A 39 4.98 4.21 -15.51
CA ALA A 39 6.43 4.31 -15.57
C ALA A 39 6.90 4.34 -17.04
N PRO A 40 8.04 5.00 -17.36
CA PRO A 40 8.62 4.97 -18.70
C PRO A 40 8.77 3.53 -19.22
N PHE A 41 8.45 3.30 -20.49
CA PHE A 41 8.47 1.96 -21.13
C PHE A 41 9.79 1.20 -20.94
N ARG A 42 10.92 1.92 -20.88
CA ARG A 42 12.27 1.39 -20.60
C ARG A 42 12.40 0.65 -19.27
N GLU A 43 11.51 0.91 -18.31
CA GLU A 43 11.52 0.29 -16.98
C GLU A 43 10.65 -0.97 -16.93
N TRP A 44 9.84 -1.27 -17.96
CA TRP A 44 8.86 -2.36 -17.94
C TRP A 44 9.44 -3.75 -18.16
N VAL A 45 10.53 -3.85 -18.91
CA VAL A 45 11.11 -5.13 -19.34
C VAL A 45 11.72 -5.90 -18.16
N GLY A 46 12.05 -5.23 -17.05
CA GLY A 46 12.51 -5.85 -15.81
C GLY A 46 11.44 -6.00 -14.72
N LEU A 47 10.18 -5.64 -15.00
CA LEU A 47 9.10 -5.57 -13.99
C LEU A 47 8.16 -6.79 -14.00
N LEU A 48 8.23 -7.67 -15.00
CA LEU A 48 7.38 -8.87 -14.99
C LEU A 48 7.97 -9.90 -14.02
N PRO A 49 7.27 -10.24 -12.93
CA PRO A 49 7.74 -11.27 -12.01
C PRO A 49 7.85 -12.62 -12.73
N GLU A 50 8.76 -13.49 -12.30
CA GLU A 50 8.81 -14.87 -12.80
C GLU A 50 7.46 -15.54 -12.55
N SER A 51 6.77 -15.94 -13.62
CA SER A 51 5.49 -16.62 -13.56
C SER A 51 5.40 -17.74 -14.61
N PRO A 52 4.52 -18.74 -14.43
CA PRO A 52 4.28 -19.76 -15.44
C PRO A 52 3.86 -19.17 -16.80
N ARG A 53 3.17 -18.03 -16.79
CA ARG A 53 2.77 -17.31 -18.02
C ARG A 53 3.96 -16.66 -18.70
N LEU A 54 4.86 -16.05 -17.93
CA LEU A 54 6.12 -15.52 -18.46
C LEU A 54 6.98 -16.64 -19.06
N ALA A 55 7.09 -17.79 -18.38
CA ALA A 55 7.79 -18.96 -18.91
C ALA A 55 7.16 -19.50 -20.20
N THR A 56 5.83 -19.48 -20.30
CA THR A 56 5.07 -19.86 -21.51
C THR A 56 5.32 -18.89 -22.66
N LEU A 57 5.28 -17.58 -22.39
CA LEU A 57 5.61 -16.54 -23.37
C LEU A 57 7.04 -16.71 -23.89
N GLN A 58 8.02 -16.86 -23.00
CA GLN A 58 9.41 -17.05 -23.38
C GLN A 58 9.62 -18.32 -24.22
N SER A 59 9.00 -19.43 -23.83
CA SER A 59 9.14 -20.71 -24.53
C SER A 59 8.45 -20.67 -25.90
N THR A 60 7.28 -20.04 -26.00
CA THR A 60 6.55 -19.84 -27.26
C THR A 60 7.31 -18.88 -28.19
N ALA A 61 7.86 -17.77 -27.66
CA ALA A 61 8.67 -16.84 -28.44
C ALA A 61 9.94 -17.51 -28.96
N ARG A 62 10.63 -18.30 -28.13
CA ARG A 62 11.80 -19.10 -28.55
C ARG A 62 11.43 -20.10 -29.65
N TRP A 63 10.30 -20.80 -29.51
CA TRP A 63 9.82 -21.73 -30.53
C TRP A 63 9.50 -21.01 -31.85
N ILE A 64 8.74 -19.91 -31.81
CA ILE A 64 8.40 -19.10 -33.00
C ILE A 64 9.66 -18.57 -33.69
N ALA A 65 10.65 -18.10 -32.92
CA ALA A 65 11.93 -17.65 -33.46
C ALA A 65 12.63 -18.80 -34.20
N SER A 66 12.80 -19.96 -33.55
CA SER A 66 13.43 -21.13 -34.15
C SER A 66 12.70 -21.65 -35.40
N GLU A 67 11.37 -21.50 -35.45
CA GLU A 67 10.55 -21.91 -36.58
C GLU A 67 10.67 -20.90 -37.74
N ALA A 68 10.86 -19.61 -37.45
CA ALA A 68 11.06 -18.58 -38.46
C ALA A 68 12.42 -18.70 -39.18
N ASP A 69 13.43 -19.27 -38.53
CA ASP A 69 14.77 -19.47 -39.13
C ASP A 69 14.84 -20.66 -40.09
N ARG A 70 13.79 -21.51 -40.12
CA ARG A 70 13.75 -22.66 -41.02
C ARG A 70 13.46 -22.21 -42.46
N VAL A 71 14.26 -22.71 -43.38
CA VAL A 71 14.04 -22.50 -44.83
C VAL A 71 12.67 -23.06 -45.22
N GLY A 72 11.83 -22.22 -45.84
CA GLY A 72 10.48 -22.59 -46.24
C GLY A 72 9.42 -22.52 -45.12
N SER A 73 9.77 -21.96 -43.96
CA SER A 73 8.84 -21.82 -42.85
C SER A 73 7.57 -21.03 -43.21
N PRO A 74 6.37 -21.56 -42.89
CA PRO A 74 5.11 -20.82 -43.04
C PRO A 74 5.01 -19.60 -42.12
N VAL A 75 5.82 -19.53 -41.06
CA VAL A 75 5.85 -18.41 -40.11
C VAL A 75 6.78 -17.29 -40.58
N ALA A 76 7.82 -17.63 -41.37
CA ALA A 76 8.75 -16.66 -41.95
C ALA A 76 8.13 -15.85 -43.10
N THR A 77 7.15 -16.42 -43.80
CA THR A 77 6.49 -15.80 -44.95
C THR A 77 5.21 -15.06 -44.54
N PRO A 78 4.79 -14.00 -45.25
CA PRO A 78 3.50 -13.37 -45.02
C PRO A 78 2.35 -14.37 -45.26
N GLY A 79 1.47 -14.55 -44.27
CA GLY A 79 0.34 -15.47 -44.40
C GLY A 79 -0.37 -15.75 -43.08
N LYS A 80 -1.39 -16.62 -43.15
CA LYS A 80 -2.18 -17.05 -41.98
C LYS A 80 -1.31 -17.59 -40.83
N PRO A 81 -0.25 -18.40 -41.06
CA PRO A 81 0.55 -18.94 -39.96
C PRO A 81 1.34 -17.86 -39.21
N ARG A 82 1.91 -16.88 -39.93
CA ARG A 82 2.57 -15.72 -39.32
C ARG A 82 1.61 -14.86 -38.50
N LEU A 83 0.41 -14.60 -39.00
CA LEU A 83 -0.62 -13.85 -38.26
C LEU A 83 -1.09 -14.61 -37.01
N PHE A 84 -1.22 -15.94 -37.08
CA PHE A 84 -1.54 -16.77 -35.93
C PHE A 84 -0.46 -16.68 -34.85
N ALA A 85 0.83 -16.81 -35.23
CA ALA A 85 1.96 -16.67 -34.33
C ALA A 85 1.99 -15.28 -33.64
N GLN A 86 1.73 -14.21 -34.41
CA GLN A 86 1.61 -12.84 -33.85
C GLN A 86 0.48 -12.73 -32.82
N ARG A 87 -0.71 -13.25 -33.14
CA ARG A 87 -1.88 -13.19 -32.23
C ARG A 87 -1.65 -13.98 -30.95
N LEU A 88 -1.00 -15.14 -31.04
CA LEU A 88 -0.62 -15.96 -29.88
C LEU A 88 0.37 -15.23 -28.97
N LEU A 89 1.40 -14.59 -29.54
CA LEU A 89 2.32 -13.78 -28.75
C LEU A 89 1.61 -12.59 -28.09
N LEU A 90 0.70 -11.94 -28.81
CA LEU A 90 -0.06 -10.82 -28.27
C LEU A 90 -0.92 -11.24 -27.08
N SER A 91 -1.63 -12.37 -27.19
CA SER A 91 -2.47 -12.88 -26.10
C SER A 91 -1.64 -13.20 -24.85
N LEU A 92 -0.51 -13.89 -25.02
CA LEU A 92 0.39 -14.21 -23.91
C LEU A 92 0.98 -12.97 -23.24
N ILE A 93 1.32 -11.93 -24.01
CA ILE A 93 1.78 -10.65 -23.46
C ILE A 93 0.67 -9.99 -22.64
N VAL A 94 -0.56 -9.95 -23.16
CA VAL A 94 -1.71 -9.37 -22.43
C VAL A 94 -1.98 -10.13 -21.14
N GLU A 95 -1.87 -11.45 -21.14
CA GLU A 95 -2.04 -12.28 -19.95
C GLU A 95 -0.95 -12.06 -18.90
N CYS A 96 0.31 -11.89 -19.31
CA CYS A 96 1.42 -11.56 -18.41
C CYS A 96 1.27 -10.15 -17.81
N LEU A 97 0.87 -9.17 -18.64
CA LEU A 97 0.62 -7.80 -18.16
C LEU A 97 -0.56 -7.73 -17.22
N SER A 98 -1.59 -8.54 -17.44
CA SER A 98 -2.77 -8.62 -16.56
C SER A 98 -2.43 -9.26 -15.21
N GLU A 99 -1.52 -10.24 -15.19
CA GLU A 99 -1.02 -10.89 -13.97
C GLU A 99 -0.09 -9.97 -13.16
N ALA A 100 0.77 -9.20 -13.85
CA ALA A 100 1.68 -8.25 -13.21
C ALA A 100 1.00 -6.94 -12.78
N SER A 101 -0.24 -6.69 -13.23
CA SER A 101 -0.99 -5.51 -12.81
C SER A 101 -1.61 -5.79 -11.45
N PRO A 102 -1.32 -4.98 -10.40
CA PRO A 102 -2.00 -5.12 -9.13
C PRO A 102 -3.50 -4.99 -9.36
N SER A 103 -4.25 -5.90 -8.74
CA SER A 103 -5.70 -5.86 -8.76
C SER A 103 -6.19 -4.53 -8.19
N GLU A 104 -7.37 -4.10 -8.62
CA GLU A 104 -7.98 -2.88 -8.09
C GLU A 104 -8.15 -2.93 -6.56
N SER A 105 -8.34 -4.14 -6.01
CA SER A 105 -8.37 -4.39 -4.56
C SER A 105 -7.02 -4.11 -3.91
N GLU A 106 -5.92 -4.62 -4.46
CA GLU A 106 -4.56 -4.41 -3.92
C GLU A 106 -4.16 -2.94 -3.96
N LEU A 107 -4.40 -2.24 -5.07
CA LEU A 107 -4.13 -0.80 -5.18
C LEU A 107 -4.90 0.01 -4.13
N VAL A 108 -6.16 -0.34 -3.92
CA VAL A 108 -7.02 0.32 -2.92
C VAL A 108 -6.56 -0.01 -1.50
N GLN A 109 -6.06 -1.21 -1.23
CA GLN A 109 -5.45 -1.58 0.06
C GLN A 109 -4.15 -0.82 0.31
N ASP A 110 -3.25 -0.76 -0.67
CA ASP A 110 -1.98 -0.03 -0.57
C ASP A 110 -2.19 1.46 -0.30
N LEU A 111 -3.15 2.06 -1.00
CA LEU A 111 -3.54 3.44 -0.76
C LEU A 111 -4.14 3.64 0.65
N SER A 112 -5.01 2.74 1.10
CA SER A 112 -5.55 2.78 2.46
C SER A 112 -4.44 2.67 3.52
N LEU A 113 -3.48 1.76 3.34
CA LEU A 113 -2.32 1.59 4.24
C LEU A 113 -1.45 2.84 4.27
N ALA A 114 -1.14 3.43 3.12
CA ALA A 114 -0.34 4.64 3.03
C ALA A 114 -1.02 5.86 3.67
N GLN A 115 -2.35 5.99 3.49
CA GLN A 115 -3.15 7.04 4.14
C GLN A 115 -3.17 6.87 5.65
N VAL A 116 -3.38 5.64 6.13
CA VAL A 116 -3.43 5.32 7.56
C VAL A 116 -2.08 5.57 8.22
N ARG A 117 -0.96 5.11 7.64
CA ARG A 117 0.38 5.38 8.19
C ARG A 117 0.66 6.86 8.39
N ARG A 118 0.38 7.69 7.38
CA ARG A 118 0.57 9.14 7.49
C ARG A 118 -0.28 9.75 8.60
N ALA A 119 -1.52 9.29 8.75
CA ALA A 119 -2.40 9.72 9.81
C ALA A 119 -1.95 9.25 11.20
N GLU A 120 -1.48 8.02 11.33
CA GLU A 120 -0.92 7.48 12.57
C GLU A 120 0.31 8.26 13.02
N ASP A 121 1.25 8.53 12.13
CA ASP A 121 2.46 9.29 12.43
C ASP A 121 2.10 10.66 13.00
N TRP A 122 1.14 11.34 12.37
CA TRP A 122 0.65 12.63 12.84
C TRP A 122 -0.11 12.51 14.17
N ILE A 123 -1.01 11.53 14.33
CA ILE A 123 -1.75 11.31 15.58
C ILE A 123 -0.79 11.06 16.73
N ASN A 124 0.18 10.16 16.57
CA ASN A 124 1.15 9.80 17.60
C ASN A 124 2.00 11.01 18.01
N ALA A 125 2.37 11.89 17.08
CA ALA A 125 3.10 13.12 17.37
C ALA A 125 2.27 14.19 18.10
N ASN A 126 0.93 14.10 18.07
CA ASN A 126 0.03 15.13 18.59
C ASN A 126 -0.96 14.61 19.66
N LEU A 127 -0.65 13.48 20.32
CA LEU A 127 -1.57 12.85 21.29
C LEU A 127 -1.91 13.75 22.49
N SER A 128 -1.03 14.67 22.86
CA SER A 128 -1.22 15.61 23.96
C SER A 128 -2.13 16.79 23.64
N GLU A 129 -2.39 17.04 22.36
CA GLU A 129 -3.24 18.15 21.91
C GLU A 129 -4.71 17.73 21.78
N VAL A 130 -5.62 18.70 21.64
CA VAL A 130 -7.04 18.41 21.36
C VAL A 130 -7.22 18.16 19.86
N ILE A 131 -6.96 16.93 19.43
CA ILE A 131 -7.08 16.52 18.03
C ILE A 131 -8.36 15.69 17.79
N GLY A 132 -9.03 15.98 16.68
CA GLY A 132 -10.14 15.22 16.12
C GLY A 132 -9.84 14.77 14.69
N VAL A 133 -10.85 14.19 14.03
CA VAL A 133 -10.69 13.65 12.67
C VAL A 133 -10.46 14.77 11.64
N ASP A 134 -11.00 15.97 11.89
CA ASP A 134 -10.87 17.12 11.01
C ASP A 134 -9.43 17.69 11.02
N GLU A 135 -8.77 17.70 12.18
CA GLU A 135 -7.36 18.11 12.29
C GLU A 135 -6.45 17.10 11.59
N VAL A 136 -6.71 15.79 11.75
CA VAL A 136 -5.97 14.73 11.03
C VAL A 136 -6.17 14.88 9.51
N SER A 137 -7.41 15.14 9.07
CA SER A 137 -7.73 15.37 7.66
C SER A 137 -6.94 16.56 7.10
N SER A 138 -6.93 17.67 7.83
CA SER A 138 -6.24 18.90 7.43
C SER A 138 -4.72 18.72 7.39
N ALA A 139 -4.14 18.03 8.37
CA ALA A 139 -2.70 17.81 8.44
C ALA A 139 -2.18 16.80 7.40
N THR A 140 -2.99 15.80 7.05
CA THR A 140 -2.55 14.71 6.14
C THR A 140 -2.96 14.94 4.68
N GLY A 141 -3.83 15.92 4.41
CA GLY A 141 -4.42 16.16 3.10
C GLY A 141 -5.39 15.07 2.64
N VAL A 142 -5.83 14.19 3.55
CA VAL A 142 -6.76 13.09 3.26
C VAL A 142 -8.14 13.46 3.78
N GLY A 143 -9.14 13.54 2.90
CA GLY A 143 -10.49 13.89 3.32
C GLY A 143 -11.06 12.92 4.36
N VAL A 144 -11.86 13.46 5.29
CA VAL A 144 -12.47 12.74 6.44
C VAL A 144 -13.10 11.40 6.07
N ARG A 145 -13.89 11.35 4.99
CA ARG A 145 -14.51 10.10 4.53
C ARG A 145 -13.48 9.05 4.10
N SER A 146 -12.39 9.46 3.46
CA SER A 146 -11.31 8.56 3.05
C SER A 146 -10.53 8.06 4.27
N LEU A 147 -10.31 8.91 5.28
CA LEU A 147 -9.73 8.48 6.55
C LEU A 147 -10.62 7.44 7.24
N GLN A 148 -11.92 7.71 7.38
CA GLN A 148 -12.87 6.77 7.99
C GLN A 148 -12.85 5.40 7.31
N LEU A 149 -12.90 5.38 5.97
CA LEU A 149 -12.87 4.13 5.21
C LEU A 149 -11.53 3.39 5.35
N SER A 150 -10.41 4.11 5.26
CA SER A 150 -9.08 3.52 5.34
C SER A 150 -8.77 3.00 6.76
N PHE A 151 -9.17 3.72 7.81
CA PHE A 151 -9.06 3.24 9.20
C PHE A 151 -9.94 2.03 9.46
N ASN A 152 -11.21 2.04 9.03
CA ASN A 152 -12.07 0.86 9.16
C ASN A 152 -11.49 -0.36 8.42
N ARG A 153 -10.87 -0.16 7.25
CA ARG A 153 -10.25 -1.26 6.50
C ARG A 153 -8.99 -1.80 7.17
N VAL A 154 -8.13 -0.93 7.70
CA VAL A 154 -6.80 -1.33 8.24
C VAL A 154 -6.88 -1.76 9.71
N HIS A 155 -7.66 -1.05 10.53
CA HIS A 155 -7.76 -1.26 11.99
C HIS A 155 -9.10 -1.81 12.45
N GLY A 156 -10.10 -1.90 11.58
CA GLY A 156 -11.45 -2.33 11.96
C GLY A 156 -12.24 -1.31 12.80
N CYS A 157 -11.73 -0.09 12.97
CA CYS A 157 -12.36 0.97 13.76
C CYS A 157 -12.16 2.35 13.11
N PRO A 158 -13.01 3.35 13.42
CA PRO A 158 -12.88 4.69 12.87
C PRO A 158 -11.71 5.47 13.51
N PRO A 159 -11.20 6.54 12.84
CA PRO A 159 -10.03 7.29 13.31
C PRO A 159 -10.19 7.86 14.72
N GLN A 160 -11.39 8.30 15.08
CA GLN A 160 -11.66 8.83 16.42
C GLN A 160 -11.49 7.78 17.53
N GLU A 161 -11.94 6.56 17.28
CA GLU A 161 -11.74 5.45 18.21
C GLU A 161 -10.26 5.05 18.30
N PHE A 162 -9.56 5.06 17.17
CA PHE A 162 -8.11 4.86 17.14
C PHE A 162 -7.36 5.89 17.99
N ILE A 163 -7.68 7.19 17.87
CA ILE A 163 -7.08 8.25 18.69
C ILE A 163 -7.29 7.98 20.18
N ILE A 164 -8.52 7.63 20.58
CA ILE A 164 -8.85 7.30 21.97
C ILE A 164 -8.02 6.10 22.44
N ASN A 165 -7.96 5.04 21.64
CA ASN A 165 -7.18 3.84 21.96
C ASN A 165 -5.70 4.14 22.14
N ARG A 166 -5.10 4.94 21.26
CA ARG A 166 -3.69 5.38 21.38
C ARG A 166 -3.45 6.20 22.65
N ARG A 167 -4.35 7.13 22.98
CA ARG A 167 -4.26 7.90 24.24
C ARG A 167 -4.38 7.01 25.48
N LEU A 168 -5.24 5.99 25.45
CA LEU A 168 -5.38 5.04 26.56
C LEU A 168 -4.12 4.18 26.73
N ASP A 169 -3.53 3.73 25.62
CA ASP A 169 -2.28 2.96 25.62
C ASP A 169 -1.13 3.80 26.21
N GLU A 170 -0.98 5.04 25.76
CA GLU A 170 0.01 6.00 26.27
C GLU A 170 -0.22 6.31 27.76
N ALA A 171 -1.48 6.55 28.17
CA ALA A 171 -1.81 6.77 29.58
C ALA A 171 -1.40 5.58 30.45
N ARG A 172 -1.63 4.35 29.97
CA ARG A 172 -1.21 3.14 30.70
C ARG A 172 0.31 3.07 30.82
N GLN A 173 1.05 3.40 29.76
CA GLN A 173 2.52 3.43 29.81
C GLN A 173 3.00 4.44 30.86
N GLN A 174 2.47 5.66 30.85
CA GLN A 174 2.84 6.68 31.84
C GLN A 174 2.46 6.29 33.28
N LEU A 175 1.31 5.64 33.48
CA LEU A 175 0.90 5.16 34.82
C LEU A 175 1.81 4.04 35.34
N LEU A 176 2.31 3.17 34.46
CA LEU A 176 3.20 2.06 34.83
C LEU A 176 4.60 2.53 35.26
N VAL A 177 5.05 3.70 34.79
CA VAL A 177 6.34 4.30 35.15
C VAL A 177 6.20 5.55 36.01
N ALA A 178 4.99 5.81 36.52
CA ALA A 178 4.67 7.01 37.29
C ALA A 178 5.47 7.10 38.60
N THR A 179 5.92 8.30 38.95
CA THR A 179 6.45 8.62 40.28
C THR A 179 5.30 8.94 41.25
N HIS A 180 5.61 9.07 42.54
CA HIS A 180 4.60 9.43 43.55
C HIS A 180 3.94 10.79 43.29
N GLU A 181 4.61 11.71 42.60
CA GLU A 181 4.12 13.05 42.27
C GLU A 181 3.15 13.06 41.09
N ALA A 182 3.30 12.12 40.15
CA ALA A 182 2.39 12.00 39.02
C ALA A 182 1.00 11.56 39.50
N THR A 183 -0.05 12.27 39.07
CA THR A 183 -1.44 11.92 39.37
C THR A 183 -2.14 11.35 38.14
N VAL A 184 -3.18 10.55 38.35
CA VAL A 184 -4.04 10.05 37.26
C VAL A 184 -4.63 11.23 36.48
N THR A 185 -5.04 12.29 37.17
CA THR A 185 -5.61 13.50 36.57
C THR A 185 -4.60 14.22 35.67
N SER A 186 -3.36 14.43 36.13
CA SER A 186 -2.32 15.08 35.31
C SER A 186 -1.99 14.27 34.05
N ILE A 187 -1.92 12.93 34.16
CA ILE A 187 -1.65 12.07 33.01
C ILE A 187 -2.82 12.12 32.00
N ALA A 188 -4.05 12.00 32.49
CA ALA A 188 -5.24 12.04 31.62
C ALA A 188 -5.37 13.38 30.90
N THR A 189 -5.22 14.49 31.62
CA THR A 189 -5.31 15.85 31.05
C THR A 189 -4.16 16.15 30.08
N GLY A 190 -2.94 15.69 30.37
CA GLY A 190 -1.79 15.80 29.46
C GLY A 190 -1.96 15.02 28.15
N LEU A 191 -2.91 14.09 28.09
CA LEU A 191 -3.29 13.32 26.90
C LEU A 191 -4.63 13.77 26.29
N GLY A 192 -5.10 14.97 26.67
CA GLY A 192 -6.30 15.57 26.10
C GLY A 192 -7.63 15.00 26.64
N PHE A 193 -7.64 14.32 27.79
CA PHE A 193 -8.87 13.97 28.51
C PHE A 193 -9.19 15.01 29.58
N PHE A 194 -10.14 15.90 29.28
CA PHE A 194 -10.60 16.92 30.24
C PHE A 194 -11.70 16.43 31.18
N GLU A 195 -12.45 15.40 30.76
CA GLU A 195 -13.48 14.75 31.58
C GLU A 195 -12.99 13.39 32.09
N LEU A 196 -12.64 13.29 33.38
CA LEU A 196 -12.07 12.07 33.96
C LEU A 196 -13.01 10.85 33.85
N GLY A 197 -14.32 11.05 33.82
CA GLY A 197 -15.29 9.98 33.57
C GLY A 197 -15.14 9.38 32.16
N ARG A 198 -14.92 10.21 31.14
CA ARG A 198 -14.68 9.80 29.75
C ARG A 198 -13.32 9.17 29.53
N PHE A 199 -12.40 9.30 30.48
CA PHE A 199 -11.13 8.57 30.50
C PHE A 199 -11.25 7.23 31.24
N ALA A 200 -11.74 7.25 32.48
CA ALA A 200 -11.70 6.09 33.37
C ALA A 200 -12.57 4.92 32.90
N GLN A 201 -13.73 5.20 32.28
CA GLN A 201 -14.62 4.15 31.79
C GLN A 201 -14.04 3.40 30.57
N PRO A 202 -13.61 4.07 29.49
CA PRO A 202 -12.90 3.39 28.38
C PRO A 202 -11.62 2.68 28.82
N TYR A 203 -10.83 3.30 29.71
CA TYR A 203 -9.62 2.68 30.25
C TYR A 203 -9.93 1.34 30.93
N ARG A 204 -10.91 1.32 31.84
CA ARG A 204 -11.31 0.10 32.55
C ARG A 204 -11.85 -0.96 31.60
N ARG A 205 -12.63 -0.56 30.58
CA ARG A 205 -13.14 -1.48 29.55
C ARG A 205 -11.99 -2.13 28.76
N ARG A 206 -10.96 -1.36 28.40
CA ARG A 206 -9.84 -1.84 27.60
C ARG A 206 -8.85 -2.70 28.39
N PHE A 207 -8.58 -2.35 29.64
CA PHE A 207 -7.50 -2.98 30.42
C PHE A 207 -7.96 -3.80 31.62
N ALA A 208 -9.27 -3.94 31.83
CA ALA A 208 -9.88 -4.63 32.99
C ALA A 208 -9.40 -4.13 34.37
N GLU A 209 -8.82 -2.93 34.43
CA GLU A 209 -8.22 -2.33 35.63
C GLU A 209 -8.53 -0.83 35.62
N SER A 210 -8.69 -0.19 36.78
CA SER A 210 -8.84 1.28 36.83
C SER A 210 -7.47 1.98 36.70
N PRO A 211 -7.41 3.22 36.17
CA PRO A 211 -6.16 3.98 36.09
C PRO A 211 -5.45 4.11 37.45
N SER A 212 -6.23 4.35 38.51
CA SER A 212 -5.72 4.45 39.88
C SER A 212 -5.13 3.15 40.39
N ALA A 213 -5.74 2.01 40.04
CA ALA A 213 -5.21 0.69 40.38
C ALA A 213 -3.90 0.40 39.63
N THR A 214 -3.82 0.71 38.33
CA THR A 214 -2.57 0.60 37.56
C THR A 214 -1.44 1.41 38.21
N ARG A 215 -1.72 2.65 38.62
CA ARG A 215 -0.76 3.52 39.32
C ARG A 215 -0.38 3.00 40.70
N ALA A 216 -1.35 2.54 41.50
CA ALA A 216 -1.05 2.01 42.83
C ALA A 216 -0.14 0.78 42.74
N ARG A 217 -0.36 -0.06 41.73
CA ARG A 217 0.46 -1.24 41.46
C ARG A 217 1.88 -0.89 41.00
N SER A 218 2.08 0.19 40.23
CA SER A 218 3.44 0.62 39.82
C SER A 218 4.25 1.20 40.97
N LEU A 219 3.61 1.92 41.90
CA LEU A 219 4.29 2.59 43.01
C LEU A 219 4.71 1.67 44.17
N GLY A 220 4.17 0.45 44.24
CA GLY A 220 4.38 -0.45 45.38
C GLY A 220 3.86 0.12 46.71
N PRO A 221 3.91 -0.65 47.80
CA PRO A 221 3.61 -0.11 49.13
C PRO A 221 4.65 0.95 49.49
N ARG A 222 4.18 2.14 49.93
CA ARG A 222 5.06 3.12 50.59
C ARG A 222 5.65 2.44 51.81
N MET A 223 6.91 2.02 51.73
CA MET A 223 7.66 1.63 52.92
C MET A 223 7.80 2.90 53.77
N SER A 224 7.03 2.98 54.85
CA SER A 224 7.18 3.99 55.87
C SER A 224 8.61 3.91 56.42
N SER A 225 9.49 4.79 55.96
CA SER A 225 10.72 5.12 56.66
C SER A 225 10.36 6.13 57.74
N GLU A 226 10.22 5.65 58.98
CA GLU A 226 10.32 6.37 60.26
C GLU A 226 9.77 5.41 61.34
N THR A 227 10.47 5.05 62.42
CA THR A 227 11.69 5.56 63.06
C THR A 227 12.35 4.42 63.83
#